data_AF-A0A3D3XZM4-F1
#
_entry.id   AF-A0A3D3XZM4-F1
#
_cell.length_a   1.000
_cell.length_b   1.000
_cell.length_c   1.000
_cell.angle_alpha   90.00
_cell.angle_beta   90.00
_cell.angle_gamma   90.00
#
_symmetry.space_group_name_H-M   'P 1'
#
loop_
_entity.id
_entity.type
_entity.pdbx_description
1 polymer ?
#
loop_
_entity_poly.entity_id
_entity_poly.type
_entity_poly.pdbx_seq_one_letter_code
_entity_poly.pdbx_strand_id
1 'polypeptide(L)' 'SEIEQQATESRVPVGVVQTLSEVLDDPHLKQREFWQSISNGHLTIQSPRPAWKIHGDSTTELRLTEAETKRG' A
#
# COMPACT_ATOMS: atom_id res chain seq x y z
N SER A 1 -11.15 19.77 -5.44
CA SER A 1 -10.92 21.18 -5.81
C SER A 1 -11.73 21.54 -7.07
N GLU A 2 -11.89 22.81 -7.41
CA GLU A 2 -12.56 23.25 -8.66
C GLU A 2 -11.90 22.63 -9.91
N ILE A 3 -10.57 22.54 -9.91
CA ILE A 3 -9.78 21.96 -11.01
C ILE A 3 -10.04 20.44 -11.18
N GLU A 4 -10.12 19.69 -10.08
CA GLU A 4 -10.42 18.25 -10.11
C GLU A 4 -11.82 17.95 -10.64
N GLN A 5 -12.80 18.79 -10.27
CA GLN A 5 -14.17 18.63 -10.73
C GLN A 5 -14.27 18.87 -12.23
N GLN A 6 -13.68 19.96 -12.73
CA GLN A 6 -13.64 20.25 -14.17
C GLN A 6 -12.91 19.16 -14.96
N ALA A 7 -11.80 18.64 -14.44
CA ALA A 7 -11.07 17.55 -15.09
C ALA A 7 -11.89 16.26 -15.14
N THR A 8 -12.63 15.94 -14.07
CA THR A 8 -13.53 14.78 -14.02
C THR A 8 -14.64 14.89 -15.06
N GLU A 9 -15.31 16.04 -15.16
CA GLU A 9 -16.36 16.30 -16.14
C GLU A 9 -15.85 16.21 -17.59
N SER A 10 -14.64 16.72 -17.82
CA SER A 10 -13.95 16.64 -19.12
C SER A 10 -13.29 15.28 -19.40
N ARG A 11 -13.41 14.30 -18.50
CA ARG A 11 -12.75 12.98 -18.57
C ARG A 11 -11.22 13.05 -18.75
N VAL A 12 -10.61 14.08 -18.20
CA VAL A 12 -9.15 14.23 -18.15
C VAL A 12 -8.63 13.47 -16.93
N PRO A 13 -7.74 12.47 -17.10
CA PRO A 13 -7.15 11.78 -15.96
C PRO A 13 -6.20 12.73 -15.23
N VAL A 14 -6.60 13.15 -14.04
CA VAL A 14 -5.77 13.94 -13.12
C VAL A 14 -5.64 13.20 -11.79
N GLY A 15 -4.50 13.35 -11.15
CA GLY A 15 -4.23 12.81 -9.82
C GLY A 15 -3.51 13.85 -8.97
N VAL A 16 -3.85 13.92 -7.69
CA VAL A 16 -3.13 14.75 -6.73
C VAL A 16 -1.78 14.09 -6.43
N VAL A 17 -0.70 14.86 -6.49
CA VAL A 17 0.62 14.39 -6.04
C VAL A 17 0.60 14.37 -4.52
N GLN A 18 0.55 13.18 -3.94
CA GLN A 18 0.57 12.98 -2.50
C GLN A 18 2.00 12.89 -1.97
N THR A 19 2.21 13.43 -0.78
CA THR A 19 3.38 13.17 0.06
C THR A 19 3.32 11.76 0.64
N LEU A 20 4.45 11.24 1.11
CA LEU A 20 4.48 9.91 1.73
C LEU A 20 3.53 9.81 2.93
N SER A 21 3.44 10.84 3.77
CA SER A 21 2.54 10.83 4.92
C SER A 21 1.08 10.73 4.50
N GLU A 22 0.67 11.47 3.46
CA GLU A 22 -0.70 11.40 2.92
C GLU A 22 -1.01 10.01 2.34
N VAL A 23 -0.04 9.37 1.67
CA VAL A 23 -0.19 8.00 1.17
C VAL A 23 -0.40 7.01 2.31
N LEU A 24 0.32 7.16 3.42
CA LEU A 24 0.18 6.25 4.58
C LEU A 24 -1.22 6.33 5.21
N ASP A 25 -1.85 7.51 5.15
CA ASP A 25 -3.19 7.76 5.69
C ASP A 25 -4.31 7.66 4.63
N ASP A 26 -4.00 7.25 3.39
CA ASP A 26 -4.95 7.27 2.27
C ASP A 26 -6.17 6.32 2.52
N PRO A 27 -7.41 6.85 2.50
CA PRO A 27 -8.62 6.06 2.77
C PRO A 27 -8.84 4.90 1.79
N HIS A 28 -8.44 5.05 0.53
CA HIS A 28 -8.58 4.00 -0.48
C HIS A 28 -7.58 2.87 -0.23
N LEU A 29 -6.36 3.18 0.21
CA LEU A 29 -5.39 2.16 0.61
C LEU A 29 -5.87 1.40 1.84
N LYS A 30 -6.48 2.09 2.81
CA LYS A 30 -7.12 1.45 3.96
C LYS A 30 -8.28 0.53 3.57
N GLN A 31 -9.18 0.97 2.68
CA GLN A 31 -10.31 0.17 2.18
C GLN A 31 -9.85 -1.11 1.47
N ARG A 32 -8.69 -1.07 0.82
CA ARG A 32 -8.09 -2.21 0.10
C ARG A 32 -7.26 -3.12 0.99
N GLU A 33 -7.21 -2.87 2.29
CA GLU A 33 -6.37 -3.59 3.25
C GLU A 33 -4.89 -3.59 2.83
N PHE A 34 -4.43 -2.50 2.20
CA PHE A 34 -3.15 -2.44 1.51
C PHE A 34 -1.96 -2.59 2.46
N TRP A 35 -2.03 -1.99 3.65
CA TRP A 35 -0.98 -2.09 4.66
C TRP A 35 -1.20 -3.29 5.57
N GLN A 36 -0.12 -3.98 5.94
CA GLN A 36 -0.11 -5.07 6.90
C GLN A 36 1.01 -4.89 7.92
N SER A 37 0.74 -5.26 9.17
CA SER A 37 1.75 -5.44 10.20
C SER A 37 2.41 -6.80 10.04
N ILE A 38 3.71 -6.83 9.79
CA ILE A 38 4.48 -8.08 9.76
C ILE A 38 5.48 -8.09 10.92
N SER A 39 5.62 -9.25 11.56
CA SER A 39 6.47 -9.42 12.74
C SER A 39 7.31 -10.70 12.65
N ASN A 40 8.51 -10.66 13.22
CA ASN A 40 9.33 -11.84 13.50
C ASN A 40 9.54 -12.07 15.02
N GLY A 41 8.69 -11.48 15.86
CA GLY A 41 8.80 -11.55 17.33
C GLY A 41 9.75 -10.52 17.95
N HIS A 42 10.75 -10.03 17.21
CA HIS A 42 11.69 -9.00 17.66
C HIS A 42 11.40 -7.62 17.08
N LEU A 43 10.95 -7.59 15.82
CA LEU A 43 10.64 -6.39 15.08
C LEU A 43 9.24 -6.51 14.49
N THR A 44 8.49 -5.41 14.52
CA THR A 44 7.23 -5.27 13.78
C THR A 44 7.35 -4.08 12.85
N ILE A 45 7.01 -4.26 11.57
CA ILE A 45 6.99 -3.16 10.59
C ILE A 45 5.65 -3.12 9.85
N GLN A 46 5.33 -1.93 9.33
CA GLN A 46 4.28 -1.78 8.32
C GLN A 46 4.87 -2.08 6.95
N SER A 47 4.23 -2.98 6.22
CA SER A 47 4.63 -3.37 4.87
C SER A 47 3.41 -3.33 3.95
N PRO A 48 3.55 -2.97 2.67
CA PRO A 48 2.47 -3.14 1.72
C PRO A 48 2.20 -4.64 1.49
N ARG A 49 0.96 -4.98 1.19
CA ARG A 49 0.59 -6.28 0.64
C ARG A 49 1.01 -6.37 -0.83
N PRO A 50 1.06 -7.59 -1.42
CA PRO A 50 1.24 -7.74 -2.86
C PRO A 50 0.25 -6.87 -3.65
N ALA A 51 0.70 -6.31 -4.77
CA ALA A 51 -0.10 -5.38 -5.59
C ALA A 51 -1.30 -6.06 -6.31
N TRP A 52 -1.54 -7.33 -6.06
CA TRP A 52 -2.57 -8.15 -6.69
C TRP A 52 -3.29 -8.99 -5.62
N LYS A 53 -4.54 -9.36 -5.92
CA LYS A 53 -5.35 -10.28 -5.13
C LYS A 53 -6.02 -11.27 -6.07
N ILE A 54 -6.00 -12.55 -5.70
CA ILE A 54 -6.74 -13.59 -6.40
C ILE A 54 -8.14 -13.64 -5.80
N HIS A 55 -9.16 -13.58 -6.64
CA HIS A 55 -10.55 -13.62 -6.18
C HIS A 55 -10.85 -14.98 -5.53
N GLY A 56 -11.39 -14.95 -4.31
CA GLY A 56 -11.71 -16.15 -3.53
C GLY A 56 -10.61 -16.60 -2.56
N ASP A 57 -9.39 -16.08 -2.69
CA ASP A 57 -8.29 -16.40 -1.76
C ASP A 57 -8.27 -15.45 -0.55
N SER A 58 -7.79 -15.99 0.56
CA SER A 58 -7.41 -15.19 1.73
C SER A 58 -6.26 -14.25 1.38
N THR A 59 -6.24 -13.08 2.02
CA THR A 59 -5.23 -12.06 1.80
C THR A 59 -3.83 -12.58 2.18
N THR A 60 -2.87 -12.53 1.26
CA THR A 60 -1.50 -13.01 1.50
C THR A 60 -0.85 -12.26 2.67
N GLU A 61 -0.36 -13.00 3.65
CA GLU A 61 0.42 -12.48 4.77
C GLU A 61 1.91 -12.64 4.49
N LEU A 62 2.64 -11.53 4.51
CA LEU A 62 4.09 -11.55 4.37
C LEU A 62 4.75 -11.90 5.71
N ARG A 63 5.94 -12.50 5.63
CA ARG A 63 6.75 -12.81 6.81
C ARG A 63 8.08 -12.08 6.72
N LEU A 64 8.50 -11.53 7.85
CA LEU A 64 9.86 -11.04 8.02
C LEU A 64 10.79 -12.24 8.18
N THR A 65 11.77 -12.36 7.29
CA THR A 65 12.86 -13.31 7.41
C THR A 65 14.14 -12.58 7.78
N GLU A 66 15.04 -13.25 8.50
CA GLU A 66 16.38 -12.69 8.73
C GLU A 66 17.12 -12.57 7.39
N ALA A 67 17.93 -11.51 7.25
CA ALA A 67 18.74 -11.33 6.06
C ALA A 67 19.83 -12.41 6.01
N GLU A 68 19.94 -13.13 4.89
CA GLU A 68 21.04 -14.04 4.67
C GLU A 68 22.35 -13.24 4.61
N THR A 69 23.18 -13.34 5.64
CA THR A 69 24.53 -12.80 5.59
C THR A 69 25.36 -13.69 4.66
N LYS A 70 25.47 -13.31 3.38
CA LYS A 70 26.47 -13.91 2.50
C LYS A 70 27.85 -13.48 2.99
N ARG A 71 28.57 -14.38 3.66
CA ARG A 71 30.00 -14.22 3.91
C ARG A 71 30.71 -14.33 2.56
N GLY A 72 31.33 -13.23 2.13
CA GLY A 72 32.28 -13.22 1.02
C GLY A 72 33.61 -13.85 1.39
#